data_AF-A0A5B7H8F8-F1
#
_entry.id   AF-A0A5B7H8F8-F1
#
_cell.length_a   1.000
_cell.length_b   1.000
_cell.length_c   1.000
_cell.angle_alpha   90.00
_cell.angle_beta   90.00
_cell.angle_gamma   90.00
#
_symmetry.space_group_name_H-M   'P 1'
#
loop_
_entity.id
_entity.type
_entity.pdbx_description
1 polymer ?
#
loop_
_entity_poly.entity_id
_entity_poly.type
_entity_poly.pdbx_seq_one_letter_code
_entity_poly.pdbx_strand_id
1 'polypeptide(L)'
;MGNAGSWSKEMLQLTMVNTLDQRVKESTWYRGEEEPSLLDLVFTKKPEPPPIIQNQSPMGKSDHVTLELETQEWEVLRYRED
;
A
#
# COMPACT_ATOMS: atom_id res chain seq x y z
N MET A 1 -18.16 -1.60 -18.55
CA MET A 1 -18.39 -1.57 -17.09
C MET A 1 -17.30 -2.41 -16.45
N GLY A 2 -16.43 -1.77 -15.66
CA GLY A 2 -15.11 -2.30 -15.31
C GLY A 2 -15.14 -3.38 -14.22
N ASN A 3 -14.13 -4.25 -14.24
CA ASN A 3 -13.87 -5.32 -13.28
C ASN A 3 -13.47 -4.83 -11.87
N ALA A 4 -13.59 -3.53 -11.57
CA ALA A 4 -13.07 -2.91 -10.36
C ALA A 4 -13.62 -3.58 -9.09
N GLY A 5 -14.92 -3.93 -9.08
CA GLY A 5 -15.52 -4.65 -7.96
C GLY A 5 -14.97 -6.07 -7.76
N SER A 6 -14.53 -6.75 -8.84
CA SER A 6 -13.86 -8.06 -8.74
C SER A 6 -12.48 -7.90 -8.13
N TRP A 7 -11.71 -6.92 -8.62
CA TRP A 7 -10.37 -6.61 -8.14
C TRP A 7 -10.36 -6.26 -6.65
N SER A 8 -11.27 -5.40 -6.19
CA SER A 8 -11.37 -5.07 -4.75
C SER A 8 -11.67 -6.29 -3.88
N LYS A 9 -12.50 -7.21 -4.37
CA LYS A 9 -12.86 -8.43 -3.63
C LYS A 9 -11.69 -9.43 -3.58
N GLU A 10 -11.03 -9.67 -4.70
CA GLU A 10 -9.87 -10.56 -4.79
C GLU A 10 -8.72 -10.05 -3.91
N MET A 11 -8.47 -8.74 -3.96
CA MET A 11 -7.44 -8.09 -3.16
C MET A 11 -7.74 -8.15 -1.66
N LEU A 12 -9.00 -7.95 -1.25
CA LEU A 12 -9.43 -8.12 0.14
C LEU A 12 -9.23 -9.58 0.59
N GLN A 13 -9.61 -10.55 -0.24
CA GLN A 13 -9.41 -11.98 0.05
C GLN A 13 -7.93 -12.32 0.20
N LEU A 14 -7.07 -11.86 -0.71
CA LEU A 14 -5.62 -12.07 -0.65
C LEU A 14 -5.02 -11.49 0.62
N THR A 15 -5.44 -10.28 1.00
CA THR A 15 -5.01 -9.60 2.24
C THR A 15 -5.38 -10.43 3.47
N MET A 16 -6.63 -10.91 3.53
CA MET A 16 -7.11 -11.73 4.65
C MET A 16 -6.41 -13.09 4.73
N VAL A 17 -6.34 -13.82 3.61
CA VAL A 17 -5.74 -15.18 3.56
C VAL A 17 -4.26 -15.14 3.93
N ASN A 18 -3.53 -14.12 3.48
CA ASN A 18 -2.09 -13.99 3.75
C ASN A 18 -1.78 -13.22 5.04
N THR A 19 -2.79 -12.82 5.81
CA THR A 19 -2.65 -12.03 7.04
C THR A 19 -1.77 -10.79 6.82
N LEU A 20 -2.01 -10.08 5.71
CA LEU A 20 -1.29 -8.86 5.37
C LEU A 20 -1.89 -7.68 6.15
N ASP A 21 -1.03 -6.83 6.69
CA ASP A 21 -1.42 -5.56 7.25
C ASP A 21 -1.30 -4.45 6.21
N GLN A 22 -2.33 -3.62 6.11
CA GLN A 22 -2.21 -2.32 5.45
C GLN A 22 -1.37 -1.39 6.34
N ARG A 23 -0.34 -0.78 5.75
CA ARG A 23 0.67 -0.03 6.51
C ARG A 23 0.53 1.49 6.42
N VAL A 24 -0.13 2.02 5.39
CA VAL A 24 -0.21 3.47 5.13
C VAL A 24 -1.42 4.05 5.86
N LYS A 25 -1.18 4.85 6.90
CA LYS A 25 -2.27 5.37 7.74
C LYS A 25 -2.70 6.79 7.40
N GLU A 26 -1.88 7.51 6.65
CA GLU A 26 -2.07 8.93 6.35
C GLU A 26 -2.54 9.10 4.91
N SER A 27 -3.27 10.19 4.63
CA SER A 27 -3.66 10.53 3.26
C SER A 27 -2.41 10.64 2.39
N THR A 28 -2.48 10.04 1.20
CA THR A 28 -1.36 10.00 0.25
C THR A 28 -1.59 10.93 -0.92
N TRP A 29 -2.80 11.49 -1.03
CA TRP A 29 -3.17 12.38 -2.11
C TRP A 29 -3.72 13.70 -1.57
N TYR A 30 -3.18 14.81 -2.06
CA TYR A 30 -3.49 16.18 -1.67
C TYR A 30 -3.54 17.08 -2.91
N ARG A 31 -4.73 17.59 -3.24
CA ARG A 31 -4.91 18.43 -4.43
C ARG A 31 -5.68 19.71 -4.12
N GLY A 32 -4.96 20.83 -4.06
CA GLY A 32 -5.57 22.15 -3.88
C GLY A 32 -6.43 22.21 -2.61
N GLU A 33 -7.73 22.46 -2.79
CA GLU A 33 -8.74 22.52 -1.72
C GLU A 33 -9.58 21.22 -1.60
N GLU A 34 -9.24 20.17 -2.37
CA GLU A 34 -9.92 18.88 -2.29
C GLU A 34 -9.57 18.15 -0.98
N GLU A 35 -10.52 17.34 -0.47
CA GLU A 35 -10.35 16.57 0.77
C GLU A 35 -9.21 15.55 0.61
N PRO A 36 -8.19 15.57 1.50
CA PRO A 36 -7.08 14.62 1.43
C PRO A 36 -7.56 13.17 1.49
N SER A 37 -7.02 12.32 0.62
CA SER A 37 -7.46 10.93 0.49
C SER A 37 -6.30 9.94 0.59
N LEU A 38 -6.57 8.77 1.18
CA LEU A 38 -5.67 7.62 1.19
C LEU A 38 -5.94 6.78 -0.06
N LEU A 39 -5.13 6.98 -1.11
CA LEU A 39 -5.29 6.29 -2.39
C LEU A 39 -4.17 5.28 -2.66
N ASP A 40 -3.01 5.48 -2.06
CA ASP A 40 -1.86 4.58 -2.18
C ASP A 40 -1.78 3.68 -0.97
N LEU A 41 -1.73 2.36 -1.21
CA LEU A 41 -1.78 1.35 -0.16
C LEU A 41 -0.55 0.45 -0.24
N VAL A 42 0.03 0.15 0.91
CA VAL A 42 1.12 -0.82 1.06
C VAL A 42 0.66 -1.92 2.00
N PHE A 43 0.75 -3.16 1.53
CA PHE A 43 0.40 -4.36 2.30
C PHE A 43 1.65 -5.19 2.56
N THR A 44 1.89 -5.54 3.82
CA THR A 44 2.98 -6.44 4.18
C THR A 44 2.51 -7.48 5.17
N LYS A 45 3.05 -8.70 5.11
CA LYS A 45 2.98 -9.62 6.26
C LYS A 45 3.55 -8.89 7.47
N LYS A 46 3.09 -9.18 8.69
CA LYS A 46 3.72 -8.68 9.93
C LYS A 46 5.18 -9.14 10.00
N PRO A 47 6.18 -8.29 9.68
CA PRO A 47 7.56 -8.66 9.91
C PRO A 47 7.90 -8.21 11.34
N GLU A 48 8.75 -8.97 12.02
CA GLU A 48 9.49 -8.45 13.17
C GLU A 48 10.92 -8.17 12.70
N PRO A 49 11.40 -6.92 12.75
CA PRO A 49 10.72 -5.69 13.17
C PRO A 49 9.76 -5.11 12.11
N PRO A 50 8.77 -4.30 12.51
CA PRO A 50 7.86 -3.65 11.57
C PRO A 50 8.62 -2.70 10.63
N PRO A 51 8.23 -2.62 9.35
CA PRO A 51 8.94 -1.79 8.39
C PRO A 51 8.71 -0.31 8.72
N ILE A 52 9.75 0.49 8.52
CA ILE A 52 9.67 1.94 8.71
C ILE A 52 9.05 2.53 7.45
N ILE A 53 7.94 3.25 7.62
CA ILE A 53 7.31 4.02 6.54
C ILE A 53 7.52 5.49 6.84
N GLN A 54 8.18 6.17 5.91
CA GLN A 54 8.31 7.61 5.93
C GLN A 54 7.47 8.20 4.80
N ASN A 55 6.64 9.18 5.17
CA ASN A 55 5.87 9.97 4.24
C ASN A 55 6.65 11.25 3.99
N GLN A 56 7.07 11.47 2.74
CA GLN A 56 7.71 12.71 2.35
C GLN A 56 6.70 13.57 1.60
N SER A 57 6.55 14.82 2.01
CA SER A 57 5.76 15.81 1.29
C SER A 57 6.14 15.80 -0.19
N PRO A 58 5.19 15.92 -1.12
CA PRO A 58 5.46 15.85 -2.54
C PRO A 58 6.54 16.87 -2.91
N MET A 59 7.72 16.36 -3.24
CA MET A 59 8.86 17.19 -3.63
C MET A 59 8.70 17.48 -5.13
N GLY A 60 7.79 18.38 -5.51
CA GLY A 60 7.58 18.78 -6.92
C GLY A 60 6.12 18.88 -7.39
N LYS A 61 5.85 18.37 -8.60
CA LYS A 61 4.59 18.54 -9.39
C LYS A 61 3.49 17.49 -9.10
N SER A 62 3.74 16.55 -8.18
CA SER A 62 2.79 15.47 -7.85
C SER A 62 1.82 15.94 -6.77
N ASP A 63 0.56 15.57 -6.90
CA ASP A 63 -0.45 15.65 -5.84
C ASP A 63 -0.40 14.43 -4.90
N HIS A 64 0.39 13.40 -5.22
CA HIS A 64 0.66 12.26 -4.35
C HIS A 64 1.95 12.42 -3.52
N VAL A 65 1.88 12.01 -2.25
CA VAL A 65 2.98 11.86 -1.29
C VAL A 65 3.92 10.75 -1.73
N THR A 66 5.23 10.96 -1.53
CA THR A 66 6.21 9.90 -1.72
C THR A 66 6.24 8.99 -0.49
N LEU A 67 5.95 7.70 -0.68
CA LEU A 67 6.07 6.68 0.35
C LEU A 67 7.43 6.00 0.26
N GLU A 68 8.22 6.08 1.32
CA GLU A 68 9.49 5.37 1.46
C GLU A 68 9.34 4.24 2.47
N LEU A 69 9.61 3.00 2.03
CA LEU A 69 9.48 1.79 2.84
C LEU A 69 10.85 1.12 2.95
N GLU A 70 11.37 1.03 4.16
CA GLU A 70 12.56 0.23 4.46
C GLU A 70 12.12 -1.16 4.95
N THR A 71 12.60 -2.21 4.29
CA THR A 71 12.36 -3.60 4.72
C THR A 71 13.67 -4.38 4.81
N GLN A 72 13.72 -5.35 5.70
CA GLN A 72 14.81 -6.34 5.77
C GLN A 72 14.59 -7.39 4.67
N GLU A 73 15.68 -7.98 4.14
CA GLU A 73 15.71 -8.84 2.95
C GLU A 73 14.43 -9.64 2.65
N TRP A 74 13.94 -9.52 1.42
CA TRP A 74 12.73 -10.19 0.93
C TRP A 74 12.95 -11.71 0.79
N GLU A 75 12.23 -12.51 1.58
CA GLU A 75 11.84 -13.84 1.11
C GLU A 75 10.80 -13.66 0.00
N VAL A 76 11.25 -13.78 -1.26
CA VAL A 76 10.37 -13.76 -2.42
C VAL A 76 9.40 -14.93 -2.32
N LEU A 77 8.13 -14.62 -2.07
CA LEU A 77 7.05 -15.58 -2.19
C LEU A 77 6.90 -15.94 -3.67
N ARG A 78 7.51 -17.06 -4.08
CA ARG A 78 7.27 -17.64 -5.40
C ARG A 78 5.91 -18.33 -5.35
N TYR A 79 4.98 -17.87 -6.18
CA TYR A 79 3.80 -18.64 -6.49
C TYR A 79 4.25 -19.92 -7.21
N ARG A 80 3.92 -21.09 -6.65
CA ARG A 80 3.88 -22.31 -7.45
C ARG A 80 2.56 -22.26 -8.21
N GLU A 81 2.65 -22.19 -9.52
CA GLU A 81 1.53 -22.56 -10.37
C GLU A 81 1.40 -24.10 -10.23
N ASP A 82 0.32 -24.54 -9.57
CA ASP A 82 -0.12 -25.94 -9.62
C ASP A 82 -0.88 -26.20 -10.94
#